data_AF-A0A271LT72-F1
#
_entry.id   AF-A0A271LT72-F1
#
_cell.length_a   1.000
_cell.length_b   1.000
_cell.length_c   1.000
_cell.angle_alpha   90.00
_cell.angle_beta   90.00
_cell.angle_gamma   90.00
#
_symmetry.space_group_name_H-M   'P 1'
#
loop_
_entity.id
_entity.type
_entity.pdbx_description
1 polymer ?
#
loop_
_entity_poly.entity_id
_entity_poly.type
_entity_poly.pdbx_seq_one_letter_code
_entity_poly.pdbx_strand_id
1 'polypeptide(L)' 'MADAKEKMTFGDLEPLICDADNMLDVLLNLMDSTGFTSTDQKISARDHELILFAANVAVDMSTKLRNAYYEVVGSTSS' A
#
# COMPACT_ATOMS: atom_id res chain seq x y z
N MET A 1 30.10 -14.13 10.48
CA MET A 1 28.74 -14.64 10.19
C MET A 1 28.21 -13.81 9.05
N ALA A 2 28.17 -14.38 7.85
CA ALA A 2 27.50 -13.74 6.73
C ALA A 2 26.01 -14.05 6.93
N ASP A 3 25.25 -13.04 7.34
CA ASP A 3 23.79 -13.10 7.32
C ASP A 3 23.36 -13.54 5.93
N ALA A 4 22.86 -14.77 5.84
CA ALA A 4 22.14 -15.23 4.67
C ALA A 4 20.83 -14.43 4.64
N LYS A 5 20.89 -13.21 4.11
CA LYS A 5 19.70 -12.43 3.76
C LYS A 5 18.96 -13.29 2.74
N GLU A 6 17.89 -13.94 3.20
CA GLU A 6 17.07 -14.84 2.40
C GLU A 6 16.72 -14.10 1.10
N LYS A 7 17.19 -14.62 -0.04
CA LYS A 7 16.96 -13.98 -1.34
C LYS A 7 15.45 -14.01 -1.58
N MET A 8 14.77 -12.89 -1.38
CA MET A 8 13.38 -12.73 -1.80
C MET A 8 13.26 -13.06 -3.28
N THR A 9 12.31 -13.91 -3.60
CA THR A 9 11.91 -14.30 -4.95
C THR A 9 10.63 -13.59 -5.34
N PHE A 10 10.27 -13.62 -6.64
CA PHE A 10 9.00 -13.04 -7.09
C PHE A 10 7.78 -13.70 -6.43
N GLY A 11 7.88 -14.95 -5.97
CA GLY A 11 6.81 -15.62 -5.22
C GLY A 11 6.58 -15.00 -3.84
N ASP A 12 7.62 -14.43 -3.23
CA ASP A 12 7.51 -13.77 -1.92
C ASP A 12 6.83 -12.40 -2.00
N LEU A 13 6.60 -11.89 -3.22
CA LEU A 13 5.81 -10.67 -3.46
C LEU A 13 4.31 -10.94 -3.49
N GLU A 14 3.86 -12.18 -3.74
CA GLU A 14 2.44 -12.51 -3.86
C GLU A 14 1.66 -12.14 -2.58
N PRO A 15 2.12 -12.48 -1.36
CA PRO A 15 1.43 -12.07 -0.13
C PRO A 15 1.37 -10.54 0.03
N LEU A 16 2.45 -9.82 -0.32
CA LEU A 16 2.51 -8.35 -0.26
C LEU A 16 1.54 -7.69 -1.25
N ILE A 17 1.36 -8.28 -2.43
CA ILE A 17 0.41 -7.81 -3.44
C ILE A 17 -1.02 -8.08 -2.96
N CYS A 18 -1.31 -9.27 -2.44
CA CYS A 18 -2.63 -9.60 -1.90
C CYS A 18 -3.01 -8.71 -0.71
N ASP A 19 -2.07 -8.44 0.19
CA ASP A 19 -2.28 -7.52 1.31
C ASP A 19 -2.53 -6.10 0.82
N ALA A 20 -1.78 -5.63 -0.18
CA ALA A 20 -1.98 -4.33 -0.82
C ALA A 20 -3.37 -4.19 -1.47
N ASP A 21 -3.82 -5.22 -2.19
CA ASP A 21 -5.11 -5.25 -2.85
C ASP A 21 -6.27 -5.21 -1.84
N ASN A 22 -6.22 -6.09 -0.82
CA ASN A 22 -7.20 -6.12 0.26
C ASN A 22 -7.30 -4.77 0.99
N MET A 23 -6.15 -4.13 1.25
CA MET A 23 -6.15 -2.87 1.97
C MET A 23 -6.58 -1.70 1.08
N LEU A 24 -6.32 -1.76 -0.23
CA LEU A 24 -6.83 -0.79 -1.19
C LEU A 24 -8.37 -0.77 -1.16
N ASP A 25 -9.02 -1.93 -1.14
CA ASP A 25 -10.47 -2.04 -1.03
C ASP A 25 -11.00 -1.42 0.27
N VAL A 26 -10.32 -1.65 1.39
CA VAL A 26 -10.68 -1.03 2.67
C VAL A 26 -10.56 0.49 2.60
N LEU A 27 -9.49 1.01 1.99
CA LEU A 27 -9.26 2.45 1.84
C LEU A 27 -10.29 3.10 0.90
N LEU A 28 -10.64 2.45 -0.21
CA LEU A 28 -11.67 2.90 -1.14
C LEU A 28 -13.05 2.96 -0.47
N ASN A 29 -13.41 1.92 0.28
CA ASN A 29 -14.65 1.92 1.06
C ASN A 29 -14.68 3.03 2.11
N LEU A 30 -13.55 3.33 2.76
CA LEU A 30 -13.38 4.46 3.68
C LEU A 30 -13.60 5.81 2.96
N MET A 31 -13.01 5.98 1.79
CA MET A 31 -13.16 7.21 0.99
C MET A 31 -14.60 7.39 0.48
N ASP A 32 -15.27 6.33 0.05
CA ASP A 32 -16.67 6.38 -0.34
C ASP A 32 -17.58 6.72 0.84
N SER A 33 -17.32 6.14 2.02
CA SER A 33 -18.10 6.41 3.24
C SER A 33 -17.99 7.86 3.74
N THR A 34 -16.89 8.54 3.42
CA THR A 34 -16.65 9.95 3.76
C THR A 34 -17.22 10.93 2.72
N GLY A 35 -17.85 10.42 1.65
CA GLY A 35 -18.41 11.24 0.59
C GLY A 35 -17.36 11.90 -0.28
N PHE A 36 -16.11 11.39 -0.28
CA PHE A 36 -15.01 11.97 -1.05
C PHE A 36 -15.30 12.05 -2.55
N THR A 37 -16.10 11.12 -3.08
CA THR A 37 -16.51 11.07 -4.48
C THR A 37 -17.71 11.99 -4.80
N SER A 38 -18.34 12.61 -3.79
CA SER A 38 -19.45 13.55 -3.98
C SER A 38 -18.97 14.98 -4.12
N THR A 39 -19.27 15.60 -5.26
CA THR A 39 -18.87 16.97 -5.60
C THR A 39 -19.60 18.07 -4.80
N ASP A 40 -20.67 17.72 -4.07
CA ASP A 40 -21.56 18.68 -3.39
C ASP A 40 -21.53 18.60 -1.85
N GLN A 41 -20.70 17.74 -1.24
CA GLN A 41 -20.65 17.60 0.21
C GLN A 41 -19.58 18.49 0.86
N LYS A 42 -19.98 19.24 1.89
CA LYS A 42 -19.05 19.86 2.84
C LYS A 42 -18.38 18.74 3.64
N ILE A 43 -17.19 18.36 3.20
CA ILE A 43 -16.34 17.38 3.86
C ILE A 43 -16.03 17.88 5.28
N SER A 44 -16.27 17.07 6.31
CA SER A 44 -16.01 17.45 7.69
C SER A 44 -14.51 17.38 8.00
N ALA A 45 -14.06 18.03 9.08
CA ALA A 45 -12.66 17.93 9.51
C ALA A 45 -12.23 16.48 9.79
N ARG A 46 -13.16 15.63 10.27
CA ARG A 46 -12.93 14.21 10.49
C ARG A 46 -12.72 13.45 9.18
N ASP A 47 -13.48 13.80 8.14
CA ASP A 47 -13.35 13.19 6.82
C ASP A 47 -12.01 13.55 6.18
N HIS A 48 -11.52 14.79 6.35
CA HIS A 48 -10.17 15.19 5.90
C HIS A 48 -9.07 14.33 6.55
N GLU A 49 -9.16 14.08 7.85
CA GLU A 49 -8.19 13.24 8.56
C GLU A 49 -8.22 11.79 8.06
N LEU A 50 -9.41 11.25 7.79
CA LEU A 50 -9.58 9.89 7.27
C LEU A 50 -9.04 9.75 5.84
N ILE A 51 -9.27 10.75 4.97
CA ILE A 51 -8.72 10.77 3.61
C ILE A 51 -7.19 10.87 3.66
N LEU A 52 -6.65 11.74 4.53
CA LEU A 52 -5.20 11.87 4.70
C LEU A 52 -4.59 10.58 5.23
N PHE A 53 -5.24 9.92 6.19
CA PHE A 53 -4.82 8.61 6.68
C PHE A 53 -4.80 7.58 5.56
N ALA A 54 -5.87 7.49 4.77
CA ALA A 54 -5.95 6.57 3.64
C ALA A 54 -4.81 6.79 2.62
N ALA A 55 -4.56 8.04 2.26
CA ALA A 55 -3.46 8.40 1.36
C ALA A 55 -2.09 7.98 1.91
N ASN A 56 -1.84 8.20 3.21
CA ASN A 56 -0.58 7.81 3.83
C ASN A 56 -0.37 6.29 3.87
N VAL A 57 -1.42 5.51 4.15
CA VAL A 57 -1.36 4.04 4.12
C VAL A 57 -1.05 3.56 2.71
N ALA A 58 -1.73 4.10 1.69
CA ALA A 58 -1.47 3.74 0.30
C ALA A 58 -0.02 4.01 -0.13
N VAL A 59 0.55 5.14 0.29
CA VAL A 59 1.96 5.50 0.01
C VAL A 59 2.92 4.54 0.71
N ASP A 60 2.68 4.18 1.97
CA ASP A 60 3.50 3.23 2.72
C ASP A 60 3.52 1.85 2.05
N MET A 61 2.34 1.35 1.65
CA MET A 61 2.22 0.06 0.97
C MET A 61 2.90 0.06 -0.41
N SER A 62 2.70 1.12 -1.19
CA SER A 62 3.39 1.30 -2.48
C SER A 62 4.91 1.32 -2.30
N THR A 63 5.40 1.98 -1.25
CA THR A 63 6.83 2.03 -0.95
C THR A 63 7.38 0.66 -0.56
N LYS A 64 6.66 -0.08 0.30
CA LYS A 64 7.04 -1.46 0.70
C LYS A 64 7.09 -2.39 -0.49
N LEU A 65 6.05 -2.37 -1.33
CA LEU A 65 5.99 -3.21 -2.53
C LEU A 65 7.11 -2.86 -3.52
N ARG A 66 7.36 -1.56 -3.75
CA ARG A 66 8.45 -1.10 -4.61
C ARG A 66 9.82 -1.55 -4.10
N ASN A 67 10.07 -1.44 -2.80
CA ASN A 67 11.33 -1.86 -2.20
C ASN A 67 11.51 -3.37 -2.34
N ALA A 68 10.49 -4.16 -2.00
CA ALA A 68 10.53 -5.62 -2.14
C ALA A 68 10.75 -6.04 -3.61
N TYR A 69 10.09 -5.37 -4.56
CA TYR A 69 10.29 -5.60 -5.99
C TYR A 69 11.74 -5.37 -6.42
N TYR A 70 12.35 -4.24 -6.03
CA TYR A 70 13.74 -3.96 -6.39
C TYR A 70 14.74 -4.87 -5.67
N GLU A 71 14.43 -5.35 -4.47
CA GLU A 71 15.25 -6.37 -3.79
C GLU A 71 15.24 -7.70 -4.55
N VAL A 72 14.08 -8.13 -5.05
CA VAL A 72 13.95 -9.33 -5.90
C VAL A 72 14.71 -9.14 -7.21
N VAL A 73 14.46 -8.04 -7.94
CA VAL A 73 15.12 -7.74 -9.22
C VAL A 73 16.64 -7.67 -9.05
N GLY A 74 17.13 -6.95 -8.04
CA GLY A 74 18.56 -6.85 -7.74
C GLY A 74 19.19 -8.20 -7.37
N SER A 75 18.44 -9.08 -6.71
CA SER A 75 18.89 -10.44 -6.34
C SER A 75 18.93 -11.42 -7.51
N THR A 76 18.18 -11.14 -8.59
CA THR A 76 18.21 -11.92 -9.85
C THR A 76 19.31 -11.49 -10.83
N SER A 77 19.90 -10.31 -10.64
CA SER A 77 20.99 -9.77 -11.47
C SER A 77 22.41 -10.12 -11.00
N SER A 78 22.56 -10.98 -9.99
CA SER A 78 23.85 -11.41 -9.41
C SER A 78 23.95 -12.92 -9.27
#